data_AF-A0A674GU98-F1
#
_entry.id   AF-A0A674GU98-F1
#
_cell.length_a   1.000
_cell.length_b   1.000
_cell.length_c   1.000
_cell.angle_alpha   90.00
_cell.angle_beta   90.00
_cell.angle_gamma   90.00
#
_symmetry.space_group_name_H-M   'P 1'
#
loop_
_entity.id
_entity.type
_entity.pdbx_description
1 polymer ?
#
loop_
_entity_poly.entity_id
_entity_poly.type
_entity_poly.pdbx_seq_one_letter_code
_entity_poly.pdbx_strand_id
1 'polypeptide(L)'
;MEGLYQQTNKQVHEVQSYMGHLETSDKESVHLVENEIQARIDNIFSNLERLEILSSKEPPNKRQSAKLRVDQLKYDVQHLQTALRNFQHRRYLREQQERQREELLARTFTTNKILDVANMLGLSNTVMRLIEKRAFQDKFLMLGGMAVTCLIMFLVVQYLT
;
A
#
# COMPACT_ATOMS: atom_id res chain seq x y z
N MET A 1 30.41 -27.51 21.68
CA MET A 1 29.19 -27.77 20.88
C MET A 1 27.96 -27.68 21.79
N GLU A 2 27.89 -28.48 22.85
CA GLU A 2 26.69 -28.61 23.70
C GLU A 2 26.24 -27.34 24.43
N GLY A 3 27.15 -26.54 24.99
CA GLY A 3 26.78 -25.28 25.66
C GLY A 3 26.18 -24.24 24.71
N LEU A 4 26.74 -24.09 23.50
CA LEU A 4 26.22 -23.21 22.46
C LEU A 4 24.85 -23.69 21.97
N TYR A 5 24.63 -25.00 21.90
CA TYR A 5 23.34 -25.59 21.54
C TYR A 5 22.26 -25.26 22.56
N GLN A 6 22.53 -25.46 23.86
CA GLN A 6 21.57 -25.14 24.92
C GLN A 6 21.24 -23.65 24.97
N GLN A 7 22.25 -22.79 24.81
CA GLN A 7 22.04 -21.34 24.74
C GLN A 7 21.16 -20.96 23.55
N THR A 8 21.46 -21.48 22.36
CA THR A 8 20.68 -21.20 21.14
C THR A 8 19.24 -21.68 21.30
N ASN A 9 19.04 -22.87 21.85
CA ASN A 9 17.70 -23.41 22.08
C ASN A 9 16.89 -22.57 23.08
N LYS A 10 17.54 -22.06 24.14
CA LYS A 10 16.90 -21.13 25.08
C LYS A 10 16.47 -19.83 24.37
N GLN A 11 17.34 -19.27 23.53
CA GLN A 11 17.03 -18.05 22.77
C GLN A 11 15.85 -18.27 21.80
N VAL A 12 15.75 -19.44 21.17
CA VAL A 12 14.62 -19.82 20.31
C VAL A 12 13.30 -19.82 21.08
N HIS A 13 13.28 -20.40 22.29
CA HIS A 13 12.07 -20.38 23.14
C HIS A 13 11.71 -18.98 23.64
N GLU A 14 12.70 -18.12 23.94
CA GLU A 14 12.44 -16.72 24.27
C GLU A 14 11.77 -16.00 23.09
N VAL A 15 12.27 -16.18 21.87
CA VAL A 15 11.66 -15.60 20.66
C VAL A 15 10.23 -16.10 20.45
N GLN A 16 9.97 -17.38 20.66
CA GLN A 16 8.60 -17.94 20.62
C GLN A 16 7.67 -17.25 21.61
N SER A 17 8.13 -17.04 22.85
CA SER A 17 7.34 -16.35 23.87
C SER A 17 7.07 -14.88 23.49
N TYR A 18 8.08 -14.17 22.98
CA TYR A 18 7.92 -12.79 22.51
C TYR A 18 6.95 -12.69 21.32
N MET A 19 6.97 -13.65 20.40
CA MET A 19 6.01 -13.71 19.31
C MET A 19 4.57 -13.91 19.81
N GLY A 20 4.35 -14.70 20.85
CA GLY A 20 3.02 -14.83 21.47
C GLY A 20 2.55 -13.51 22.10
N HIS A 21 3.46 -12.72 22.66
CA HIS A 21 3.13 -11.39 23.20
C HIS A 21 2.96 -10.34 22.10
N LEU A 22 3.55 -10.54 20.92
CA LEU A 22 3.40 -9.65 19.76
C LEU A 22 1.93 -9.57 19.31
N GLU A 23 1.18 -10.67 19.45
CA GLU A 23 -0.25 -10.76 19.10
C GLU A 23 -1.15 -9.88 19.96
N THR A 24 -0.74 -9.60 21.19
CA THR A 24 -1.53 -8.87 22.19
C THR A 24 -1.00 -7.48 22.49
N SER A 25 0.14 -7.11 21.91
CA SER A 25 0.81 -5.83 22.15
C SER A 25 0.15 -4.68 21.38
N ASP A 26 0.25 -3.47 21.93
CA ASP A 26 -0.37 -2.27 21.39
C ASP A 26 0.39 -1.71 20.16
N LYS A 27 -0.29 -1.00 19.25
CA LYS A 27 0.26 -0.60 17.93
C LYS A 27 1.64 0.10 18.00
N GLU A 28 1.86 0.91 19.03
CA GLU A 28 3.12 1.66 19.24
C GLU A 28 4.26 0.78 19.76
N SER A 29 3.98 -0.16 20.68
CA SER A 29 4.99 -1.03 21.27
C SER A 29 5.35 -2.23 20.39
N VAL A 30 4.43 -2.64 19.49
CA VAL A 30 4.67 -3.77 18.57
C VAL A 30 5.92 -3.57 17.72
N HIS A 31 6.23 -2.36 17.25
CA HIS A 31 7.44 -2.12 16.44
C HIS A 31 8.73 -2.33 17.21
N LEU A 32 8.75 -1.97 18.50
CA LEU A 32 9.92 -2.16 19.35
C LEU A 32 10.15 -3.67 19.59
N VAL A 33 9.06 -4.39 19.86
CA VAL A 33 9.11 -5.85 20.07
C VAL A 33 9.50 -6.57 18.77
N GLU A 34 9.00 -6.15 17.60
CA GLU A 34 9.40 -6.68 16.29
C GLU A 34 10.91 -6.53 16.07
N ASN A 35 11.46 -5.33 16.31
CA ASN A 35 12.89 -5.07 16.16
C ASN A 35 13.73 -5.91 17.12
N GLU A 36 13.28 -6.06 18.37
CA GLU A 36 13.98 -6.89 19.35
C GLU A 36 13.94 -8.38 18.99
N ILE A 37 12.78 -8.88 18.52
CA ILE A 37 12.66 -10.25 18.02
C ILE A 37 13.59 -10.46 16.82
N GLN A 38 13.63 -9.52 15.87
CA GLN A 38 14.51 -9.62 14.71
C GLN A 38 15.99 -9.69 15.12
N ALA A 39 16.43 -8.79 16.01
CA ALA A 39 17.80 -8.80 16.52
C ALA A 39 18.15 -10.13 17.23
N ARG A 40 17.21 -10.72 17.96
CA ARG A 40 17.39 -12.03 18.61
C ARG A 40 17.49 -13.17 17.59
N ILE A 41 16.65 -13.17 16.54
CA ILE A 41 16.72 -14.12 15.43
C ILE A 41 18.08 -14.05 14.74
N ASP A 42 18.59 -12.84 14.46
CA ASP A 42 19.89 -12.66 13.80
C ASP A 42 21.05 -13.21 14.66
N ASN A 43 20.99 -12.99 15.99
CA ASN A 43 21.94 -13.58 16.93
C ASN A 43 21.86 -15.12 16.94
N ILE A 44 20.65 -15.69 16.90
CA ILE A 44 20.45 -17.15 16.83
C ILE A 44 21.03 -17.71 15.53
N PHE A 45 20.84 -17.04 14.40
CA PHE A 45 21.44 -17.44 13.12
C PHE A 45 22.97 -17.49 13.21
N SER A 46 23.61 -16.46 13.76
CA SER A 46 25.06 -16.46 13.95
C SER A 46 25.54 -17.62 14.85
N ASN A 47 24.77 -17.95 15.89
CA ASN A 47 25.05 -19.10 16.75
C ASN A 47 24.87 -20.43 16.01
N LEU A 48 23.88 -20.54 15.12
CA LEU A 48 23.65 -21.74 14.31
C LEU A 48 24.75 -21.98 13.29
N GLU A 49 25.25 -20.94 12.63
CA GLU A 49 26.41 -21.05 11.73
C GLU A 49 27.64 -21.59 12.48
N ARG A 50 27.88 -21.10 13.70
CA ARG A 50 28.94 -21.61 14.58
C ARG A 50 28.70 -23.06 15.01
N LEU A 51 27.45 -23.42 15.34
CA LEU A 51 27.08 -24.79 15.69
C LEU A 51 27.27 -25.76 14.53
N GLU A 52 26.99 -25.35 13.30
CA GLU A 52 27.19 -26.16 12.09
C GLU A 52 28.66 -26.50 11.85
N ILE A 53 29.54 -25.51 12.04
CA ILE A 53 31.00 -25.71 11.99
C ILE A 53 31.44 -26.67 13.09
N LEU A 54 30.95 -26.48 14.33
CA LEU A 54 31.29 -27.36 15.46
C LEU A 54 30.77 -28.79 15.28
N SER A 55 29.56 -28.95 14.74
CA SER A 55 28.93 -30.23 14.45
C SER A 55 29.77 -31.04 13.45
N SER A 56 30.32 -30.37 12.44
CA SER A 56 31.19 -31.00 11.43
C SER A 56 32.54 -31.45 12.02
N LYS A 57 33.00 -30.81 13.11
CA LYS A 57 34.24 -31.14 13.83
C LYS A 57 34.08 -32.25 14.88
N GLU A 58 32.85 -32.69 15.17
CA GLU A 58 32.63 -33.78 16.14
C GLU A 58 33.10 -35.15 15.63
N PRO A 59 33.46 -36.09 16.53
CA PRO A 59 33.84 -37.45 16.15
C PRO A 59 32.70 -38.17 15.42
N PRO A 60 33.00 -39.13 14.52
CA PRO A 60 32.00 -39.78 13.65
C PRO A 60 30.77 -40.32 14.40
N ASN A 61 30.97 -40.89 15.59
CA ASN A 61 29.90 -41.44 16.44
C ASN A 61 28.89 -40.40 16.96
N LYS A 62 29.27 -39.12 17.06
CA LYS A 62 28.40 -38.04 17.58
C LYS A 62 27.97 -37.05 16.49
N ARG A 63 28.72 -37.00 15.40
CA ARG A 63 28.50 -36.08 14.27
C ARG A 63 27.08 -36.16 13.68
N GLN A 64 26.53 -37.36 13.53
CA GLN A 64 25.17 -37.51 12.98
C GLN A 64 24.09 -36.92 13.90
N SER A 65 24.18 -37.16 15.21
CA SER A 65 23.22 -36.62 16.19
C SER A 65 23.39 -35.12 16.39
N ALA A 66 24.61 -34.59 16.25
CA ALA A 66 24.88 -33.16 16.25
C ALA A 66 24.29 -32.46 15.02
N LYS A 67 24.45 -33.04 13.83
CA LYS A 67 23.83 -32.51 12.60
C LYS A 67 22.31 -32.46 12.70
N LEU A 68 21.68 -33.56 13.11
CA LEU A 68 20.23 -33.62 13.26
C LEU A 68 19.70 -32.52 14.20
N ARG A 69 20.37 -32.29 15.32
CA ARG A 69 20.03 -31.24 16.28
C ARG A 69 20.17 -29.82 15.71
N VAL A 70 21.22 -29.58 14.93
CA VAL A 70 21.43 -28.29 14.24
C VAL A 70 20.36 -28.08 13.16
N ASP A 71 20.02 -29.13 12.41
CA ASP A 71 19.00 -29.08 11.37
C ASP A 71 17.60 -28.80 11.95
N GLN A 72 17.27 -29.40 13.10
CA GLN A 72 16.04 -29.11 13.85
C GLN A 72 15.97 -27.63 14.25
N LEU A 73 17.01 -27.10 14.90
CA LEU A 73 17.05 -25.70 15.28
C LEU A 73 16.96 -24.75 14.06
N LYS A 74 17.60 -25.10 12.94
CA LYS A 74 17.48 -24.33 11.69
C LYS A 74 16.04 -24.27 11.22
N TYR A 75 15.33 -25.40 11.23
CA TYR A 75 13.93 -25.46 10.84
C TYR A 75 13.06 -24.58 11.76
N ASP A 76 13.24 -24.69 13.08
CA ASP A 76 12.47 -23.90 14.05
C ASP A 76 12.67 -22.40 13.85
N VAL A 77 13.92 -21.96 13.66
CA VAL A 77 14.26 -20.54 13.45
C VAL A 77 13.70 -20.02 12.13
N GLN A 78 13.78 -20.80 11.05
CA GLN A 78 13.17 -20.44 9.76
C GLN A 78 11.65 -20.28 9.88
N HIS A 79 11.00 -21.15 10.66
CA HIS A 79 9.57 -21.05 10.92
C HIS A 79 9.23 -19.76 11.68
N LEU A 80 9.99 -19.43 12.73
CA LEU A 80 9.81 -18.19 13.49
C LEU A 80 10.01 -16.94 12.63
N GLN A 81 11.05 -16.93 11.79
CA GLN A 81 11.31 -15.82 10.87
C GLN A 81 10.17 -15.63 9.87
N THR A 82 9.63 -16.73 9.33
CA THR A 82 8.48 -16.69 8.41
C THR A 82 7.24 -16.13 9.11
N ALA A 83 6.98 -16.56 10.35
CA ALA A 83 5.86 -16.08 11.14
C ALA A 83 6.00 -14.58 11.49
N LEU A 84 7.19 -14.10 11.87
CA LEU A 84 7.45 -12.68 12.10
C LEU A 84 7.20 -11.85 10.83
N ARG A 85 7.72 -12.30 9.68
CA ARG A 85 7.51 -11.62 8.39
C ARG A 85 6.03 -11.53 8.02
N ASN A 86 5.28 -12.60 8.28
CA ASN A 86 3.83 -12.60 8.06
C ASN A 86 3.10 -11.61 8.98
N PHE A 87 3.54 -11.48 10.24
CA PHE A 87 3.03 -10.47 11.17
C PHE A 87 3.27 -9.05 10.65
N GLN A 88 4.52 -8.74 10.31
CA GLN A 88 4.92 -7.43 9.76
C GLN A 88 4.14 -7.10 8.49
N HIS A 89 3.96 -8.07 7.60
CA HIS A 89 3.21 -7.88 6.35
C HIS A 89 1.73 -7.58 6.62
N ARG A 90 1.07 -8.34 7.51
CA ARG A 90 -0.33 -8.07 7.89
C ARG A 90 -0.50 -6.69 8.52
N ARG A 91 0.45 -6.29 9.37
CA ARG A 91 0.48 -4.98 9.99
C ARG A 91 0.61 -3.87 8.94
N TYR A 92 1.60 -3.98 8.06
CA TYR A 92 1.84 -3.01 6.99
C TYR A 92 0.62 -2.83 6.08
N LEU A 93 -0.03 -3.94 5.69
CA LEU A 93 -1.26 -3.89 4.89
C LEU A 93 -2.38 -3.16 5.63
N ARG A 94 -2.56 -3.38 6.94
CA ARG A 94 -3.57 -2.67 7.74
C ARG A 94 -3.28 -1.17 7.81
N GLU A 95 -2.03 -0.78 8.05
CA GLU A 95 -1.64 0.64 8.09
C GLU A 95 -1.79 1.32 6.73
N GLN A 96 -1.54 0.61 5.63
CA GLN A 96 -1.79 1.15 4.29
C GLN A 96 -3.29 1.33 4.01
N GLN A 97 -4.12 0.36 4.41
CA GLN A 97 -5.58 0.47 4.27
C GLN A 97 -6.16 1.62 5.09
N GLU A 98 -5.67 1.82 6.32
CA GLU A 98 -6.07 2.95 7.16
C GLU A 98 -5.68 4.28 6.50
N ARG A 99 -4.45 4.42 6.02
CA ARG A 99 -3.99 5.62 5.29
C ARG A 99 -4.79 5.88 4.02
N GLN A 100 -5.03 4.85 3.20
CA GLN A 100 -5.86 4.98 1.99
C GLN A 100 -7.30 5.40 2.34
N ARG A 101 -7.87 4.85 3.42
CA ARG A 101 -9.20 5.24 3.88
C ARG A 101 -9.23 6.71 4.31
N GLU A 102 -8.23 7.17 5.05
CA GLU A 102 -8.11 8.58 5.45
C GLU A 102 -7.95 9.51 4.26
N GLU A 103 -7.12 9.15 3.27
CA GLU A 103 -6.97 9.91 2.02
C GLU A 103 -8.29 9.99 1.24
N LEU A 104 -9.02 8.87 1.13
CA LEU A 104 -10.34 8.85 0.50
C LEU A 104 -11.35 9.71 1.27
N LEU A 105 -11.40 9.64 2.60
CA LEU A 105 -12.28 10.44 3.43
C LEU A 105 -11.95 11.94 3.33
N ALA A 106 -10.67 12.32 3.35
CA ALA A 106 -10.22 13.69 3.14
C ALA A 106 -10.60 14.22 1.76
N ARG A 107 -10.57 13.35 0.73
CA ARG A 107 -10.88 13.71 -0.66
C ARG A 107 -12.38 13.74 -0.98
N THR A 108 -13.23 13.08 -0.18
CA THR A 108 -14.67 12.89 -0.51
C THR A 108 -15.55 14.12 -0.22
N PHE A 109 -15.10 15.12 0.53
CA PHE A 109 -15.96 16.24 0.95
C PHE A 109 -15.94 17.48 0.05
N THR A 110 -15.11 17.53 -1.00
CA THR A 110 -15.10 18.69 -1.91
C THR A 110 -15.13 18.22 -3.38
N THR A 111 -16.20 18.55 -4.08
CA THR A 111 -16.24 18.69 -5.56
C THR A 111 -16.36 17.42 -6.46
N ASN A 112 -16.07 16.20 -5.99
CA ASN A 112 -15.92 15.05 -6.92
C ASN A 112 -17.19 14.51 -7.60
N LYS A 113 -18.41 14.67 -7.04
CA LYS A 113 -19.60 14.17 -7.74
C LYS A 113 -19.87 14.89 -9.07
N ILE A 114 -19.49 16.16 -9.19
CA ILE A 114 -19.68 16.93 -10.44
C ILE A 114 -18.53 16.69 -11.40
N LEU A 115 -17.29 16.62 -10.90
CA LEU A 115 -16.11 16.36 -11.74
C LEU A 115 -16.09 14.94 -12.30
N ASP A 116 -16.40 13.91 -11.51
CA ASP A 116 -16.41 12.53 -12.00
C ASP A 116 -17.56 12.29 -12.98
N VAL A 117 -18.73 12.89 -12.76
CA VAL A 117 -19.83 12.87 -13.74
C VAL A 117 -19.42 13.61 -15.01
N ALA A 118 -18.72 14.75 -14.91
CA ALA A 118 -18.26 15.48 -16.08
C ALA A 118 -17.16 14.73 -16.86
N ASN A 119 -16.26 14.05 -16.15
CA ASN A 119 -15.16 13.29 -16.74
C ASN A 119 -15.68 11.97 -17.36
N MET A 120 -16.65 11.32 -16.73
CA MET A 120 -17.32 10.11 -17.22
C MET A 120 -18.27 10.39 -18.39
N LEU A 121 -18.90 11.58 -18.44
CA LEU A 121 -19.71 12.05 -19.57
C LEU A 121 -18.86 12.59 -20.75
N GLY A 122 -17.53 12.47 -20.68
CA GLY A 122 -16.64 12.83 -21.79
C GLY A 122 -16.66 14.33 -22.15
N LEU A 123 -16.95 15.20 -21.19
CA LEU A 123 -17.07 16.64 -21.44
C LEU A 123 -15.75 17.33 -21.82
N SER A 124 -14.58 16.70 -21.67
CA SER A 124 -13.30 17.35 -21.97
C SER A 124 -13.14 17.77 -23.44
N ASN A 125 -13.56 16.93 -24.41
CA ASN A 125 -13.53 17.27 -25.84
C ASN A 125 -14.83 17.91 -26.34
N THR A 126 -15.95 17.62 -25.67
CA THR A 126 -17.27 18.14 -26.07
C THR A 126 -17.48 19.56 -25.59
N VAL A 127 -16.97 19.95 -24.41
CA VAL A 127 -17.06 21.33 -23.89
C VAL A 127 -16.16 22.27 -24.68
N MET A 128 -14.98 21.84 -25.12
CA MET A 128 -14.14 22.65 -26.02
C MET A 128 -14.85 22.93 -27.35
N ARG A 129 -15.50 21.92 -27.95
CA ARG A 129 -16.34 22.08 -29.16
C ARG A 129 -17.63 22.87 -28.92
N LEU A 130 -18.24 22.77 -27.74
CA LEU A 130 -19.48 23.50 -27.39
C LEU A 130 -19.20 24.97 -27.05
N ILE A 131 -18.01 25.31 -26.54
CA ILE A 131 -17.57 26.70 -26.34
C ILE A 131 -17.20 27.34 -27.68
N GLU A 132 -16.48 26.63 -28.56
CA GLU A 132 -16.16 27.13 -29.91
C GLU A 132 -17.43 27.40 -30.74
N LYS A 133 -18.48 26.58 -30.56
CA LYS A 133 -19.76 26.77 -31.25
C LYS A 133 -20.62 27.92 -30.67
N ARG A 134 -20.46 28.28 -29.39
CA ARG A 134 -21.18 29.42 -28.78
C ARG A 134 -20.76 30.76 -29.37
N ALA A 135 -19.50 30.91 -29.80
CA ALA A 135 -19.04 32.14 -30.45
C ALA A 135 -19.51 32.29 -31.90
N PHE A 136 -19.85 31.19 -32.59
CA PHE A 136 -20.31 31.22 -33.98
C PHE A 136 -21.81 31.50 -34.10
N GLN A 137 -22.60 31.03 -33.12
CA GLN A 137 -24.06 31.21 -33.13
C GLN A 137 -24.48 32.65 -32.78
N ASP A 138 -23.74 33.34 -31.92
CA ASP A 138 -23.98 34.76 -31.62
C ASP A 138 -23.79 35.65 -32.85
N LYS A 139 -22.84 35.33 -33.74
CA LYS A 139 -22.67 36.05 -35.01
C LYS A 139 -23.87 35.90 -35.95
N PHE A 140 -24.51 34.73 -36.00
CA PHE A 140 -25.64 34.48 -36.90
C PHE A 140 -26.94 35.09 -36.38
N LEU A 141 -27.17 35.06 -35.06
CA LEU A 141 -28.30 35.74 -34.42
C LEU A 141 -28.19 37.26 -34.56
N MET A 142 -26.99 37.83 -34.37
CA MET A 142 -26.76 39.26 -34.50
C MET A 142 -26.89 39.75 -35.96
N LEU A 143 -26.37 38.99 -36.92
CA LEU A 143 -26.51 39.30 -38.35
C LEU A 143 -27.96 39.16 -38.84
N GLY A 144 -28.68 38.13 -38.38
CA GLY A 144 -30.09 37.93 -38.68
C GLY A 144 -30.98 39.04 -38.12
N GLY A 145 -30.75 39.47 -36.87
CA GLY A 145 -31.49 40.55 -36.25
C GLY A 145 -31.36 41.89 -37.00
N MET A 146 -30.16 42.20 -37.51
CA MET A 146 -29.93 43.43 -38.27
C MET A 146 -30.56 43.39 -39.67
N ALA A 147 -30.57 42.23 -40.33
CA ALA A 147 -31.23 42.08 -41.63
C ALA A 147 -32.77 42.18 -41.51
N VAL A 148 -33.35 41.60 -40.46
CA VAL A 148 -34.78 41.64 -40.19
C VAL A 148 -35.26 43.07 -39.93
N THR A 149 -34.53 43.85 -39.12
CA THR A 149 -34.91 45.25 -38.85
C THR A 149 -34.82 46.11 -40.11
N CYS A 150 -33.81 45.90 -40.95
CA CYS A 150 -33.73 46.56 -42.26
C CYS A 150 -34.90 46.19 -43.19
N LEU A 151 -35.29 44.90 -43.24
CA LEU A 151 -36.41 44.44 -44.06
C LEU A 151 -37.76 45.01 -43.59
N ILE A 152 -37.98 45.07 -42.28
CA ILE A 152 -39.19 45.66 -41.70
C ILE A 152 -39.26 47.16 -42.01
N MET A 153 -38.17 47.90 -41.82
CA MET A 153 -38.10 49.32 -42.20
C MET A 153 -38.38 49.53 -43.69
N PHE A 154 -37.82 48.70 -44.57
CA PHE A 154 -38.06 48.78 -46.00
C PHE A 154 -39.52 48.50 -46.39
N LEU A 155 -40.13 47.45 -45.80
CA LEU A 155 -41.53 47.12 -46.04
C LEU A 155 -42.47 48.22 -45.55
N VAL A 156 -42.21 48.80 -44.38
CA VAL A 156 -42.99 49.92 -43.86
C VAL A 156 -42.91 51.13 -44.80
N VAL A 157 -41.73 51.47 -45.31
CA VAL A 157 -41.57 52.58 -46.27
C VAL A 157 -42.32 52.33 -47.59
N GLN A 158 -42.26 51.10 -48.13
CA GLN A 158 -43.00 50.72 -49.35
C GLN A 158 -44.52 50.67 -49.14
N TYR A 159 -44.99 50.38 -47.92
CA TYR A 159 -46.43 50.32 -47.64
C TYR A 159 -47.03 51.69 -47.28
N LEU A 160 -46.19 52.67 -46.88
CA LEU A 160 -46.61 54.02 -46.52
C LEU A 160 -46.36 55.06 -47.62
N THR A 161 -45.70 54.68 -48.73
CA THR A 161 -45.49 55.48 -49.95
C THR A 161 -46.36 54.93 -51.07
#